data_AF-A0A3M1EL37-F1
#
_entry.id   AF-A0A3M1EL37-F1
#
_cell.length_a   1.000
_cell.length_b   1.000
_cell.length_c   1.000
_cell.angle_alpha   90.00
_cell.angle_beta   90.00
_cell.angle_gamma   90.00
#
_symmetry.space_group_name_H-M   'P 1'
#
loop_
_entity.id
_entity.type
_entity.pdbx_description
1 polymer ?
#
loop_
_entity_poly.entity_id
_entity_poly.type
_entity_poly.pdbx_seq_one_letter_code
_entity_poly.pdbx_strand_id
1 'polypeptide(L)'
;MSRVKVDPAELANVWELERRYNAKLLFAEVWPNGHAMVELQPVADVGWYIDVWDRRARLVLVREEGGHVYADEVLELDPQMLHDLTTQVVCNDHGSSWDINRVYYPLSRESVELFHQLMAKARTKKNDR
;
A
#
# COMPACT_ATOMS: atom_id res chain seq x y z
N MET A 1 -15.39 -3.39 -3.03
CA MET A 1 -14.71 -4.26 -4.01
C MET A 1 -15.42 -4.10 -5.34
N SER A 2 -14.67 -4.03 -6.43
CA SER A 2 -15.20 -3.91 -7.80
C SER A 2 -14.64 -5.04 -8.66
N ARG A 3 -15.46 -5.53 -9.59
CA ARG A 3 -15.04 -6.51 -10.60
C ARG A 3 -14.96 -5.83 -11.95
N VAL A 4 -13.82 -5.95 -12.62
CA VAL A 4 -13.54 -5.28 -13.88
C VAL A 4 -13.04 -6.30 -14.89
N LYS A 5 -13.56 -6.21 -16.11
CA LYS A 5 -13.05 -6.97 -17.25
C LYS A 5 -11.85 -6.23 -17.84
N VAL A 6 -10.72 -6.93 -17.99
CA VAL A 6 -9.47 -6.38 -18.54
C VAL A 6 -8.95 -7.30 -19.64
N ASP A 7 -8.07 -6.78 -20.51
CA ASP A 7 -7.33 -7.62 -21.43
C ASP A 7 -6.32 -8.47 -20.63
N PRO A 8 -6.22 -9.80 -20.85
CA PRO A 8 -5.21 -10.62 -20.19
C PRO A 8 -3.77 -10.10 -20.33
N ALA A 9 -3.43 -9.38 -21.41
CA ALA A 9 -2.13 -8.76 -21.59
C ALA A 9 -1.83 -7.70 -20.52
N GLU A 10 -2.85 -7.04 -19.97
CA GLU A 10 -2.69 -6.05 -18.88
C GLU A 10 -2.25 -6.70 -17.57
N LEU A 11 -2.50 -8.00 -17.38
CA LEU A 11 -2.03 -8.74 -16.20
C LEU A 11 -0.51 -8.96 -16.23
N ALA A 12 0.16 -8.72 -17.36
CA ALA A 12 1.62 -8.73 -17.41
C ALA A 12 2.24 -7.56 -16.61
N ASN A 13 1.47 -6.48 -16.38
CA ASN A 13 1.89 -5.33 -15.58
C ASN A 13 0.81 -4.94 -14.57
N VAL A 14 0.65 -5.79 -13.55
CA VAL A 14 -0.34 -5.60 -12.47
C VAL A 14 -0.19 -4.24 -11.79
N TRP A 15 1.03 -3.73 -11.64
CA TRP A 15 1.29 -2.46 -10.97
C TRP A 15 0.70 -1.26 -11.74
N GLU A 16 0.83 -1.23 -13.07
CA GLU A 16 0.17 -0.19 -13.88
C GLU A 16 -1.34 -0.28 -13.79
N LEU A 17 -1.89 -1.50 -13.76
CA LEU A 17 -3.31 -1.74 -13.61
C LEU A 17 -3.82 -1.20 -12.26
N GLU A 18 -3.13 -1.51 -11.16
CA GLU A 18 -3.48 -1.03 -9.82
C GLU A 18 -3.44 0.49 -9.72
N ARG A 19 -2.44 1.14 -10.33
CA ARG A 19 -2.34 2.61 -10.40
C ARG A 19 -3.49 3.23 -11.20
N ARG A 20 -3.84 2.64 -12.35
CA ARG A 20 -4.92 3.15 -13.19
C ARG A 20 -6.26 3.18 -12.46
N TYR A 21 -6.53 2.17 -11.64
CA TYR A 21 -7.78 2.05 -10.89
C TYR A 21 -7.71 2.59 -9.45
N ASN A 22 -6.55 3.08 -9.01
CA ASN A 22 -6.25 3.40 -7.61
C ASN A 22 -6.76 2.30 -6.66
N ALA A 23 -6.40 1.06 -6.97
CA ALA A 23 -6.95 -0.11 -6.31
C ALA A 23 -5.93 -1.24 -6.28
N LYS A 24 -6.01 -2.10 -5.27
CA LYS A 24 -5.21 -3.31 -5.18
C LYS A 24 -5.90 -4.49 -5.81
N LEU A 25 -5.17 -5.24 -6.62
CA LEU A 25 -5.67 -6.47 -7.22
C LEU A 25 -5.71 -7.57 -6.16
N LEU A 26 -6.90 -8.07 -5.87
CA LEU A 26 -7.12 -9.16 -4.93
C LEU A 26 -7.12 -10.51 -5.63
N PHE A 27 -7.69 -10.54 -6.83
CA PHE A 27 -7.89 -11.77 -7.58
C PHE A 27 -7.93 -11.47 -9.08
N ALA A 28 -7.43 -12.40 -9.88
CA ALA A 28 -7.52 -12.36 -11.33
C ALA A 28 -7.85 -13.75 -11.85
N GLU A 29 -8.77 -13.82 -12.81
CA GLU A 29 -9.16 -15.04 -13.51
C GLU A 29 -9.11 -14.81 -15.01
N VAL A 30 -8.38 -15.66 -15.73
CA VAL A 30 -8.33 -15.63 -17.19
C VAL A 30 -9.28 -16.70 -17.73
N TRP A 31 -10.27 -16.28 -18.50
CA TRP A 31 -11.25 -17.16 -19.10
C TRP A 31 -10.79 -17.70 -20.46
N PRO A 32 -11.26 -18.91 -20.86
CA PRO A 32 -10.87 -19.54 -22.12
C PRO A 32 -11.21 -18.74 -23.40
N ASN A 33 -12.10 -17.75 -23.29
CA ASN A 33 -12.51 -16.88 -24.40
C ASN A 33 -11.60 -15.66 -24.60
N GLY A 34 -10.43 -15.60 -23.94
CA GLY A 34 -9.47 -14.52 -24.10
C GLY A 34 -9.82 -13.25 -23.32
N HIS A 35 -10.54 -13.38 -22.21
CA HIS A 35 -10.87 -12.28 -21.31
C HIS A 35 -10.33 -12.54 -19.92
N ALA A 36 -9.93 -11.47 -19.22
CA ALA A 36 -9.61 -11.55 -17.80
C ALA A 36 -10.66 -10.79 -16.97
N MET A 37 -11.03 -11.37 -15.84
CA MET A 37 -11.81 -10.72 -14.80
C MET A 37 -10.90 -10.47 -13.61
N VAL A 38 -10.86 -9.24 -13.11
CA VAL A 38 -10.09 -8.88 -11.91
C VAL A 38 -11.02 -8.38 -10.82
N GLU A 39 -10.70 -8.75 -9.58
CA GLU A 39 -11.32 -8.19 -8.39
C GLU A 39 -10.36 -7.19 -7.76
N LEU A 40 -10.84 -5.96 -7.61
CA LEU A 40 -10.08 -4.82 -7.15
C LEU A 40 -10.64 -4.32 -5.81
N GLN A 41 -9.73 -4.03 -4.88
CA GLN A 41 -10.01 -3.29 -3.66
C GLN A 41 -9.63 -1.83 -3.86
N PRO A 42 -10.58 -0.89 -3.89
CA PRO A 42 -10.25 0.54 -3.91
C PRO A 42 -9.37 0.91 -2.72
N VAL A 43 -8.34 1.70 -2.98
CA VAL A 43 -7.46 2.26 -1.96
C VAL A 43 -7.31 3.76 -2.21
N ALA A 44 -6.90 4.51 -1.20
CA ALA A 44 -6.65 5.94 -1.35
C ALA A 44 -5.34 6.20 -2.09
N ASP A 45 -4.34 5.33 -1.90
CA ASP A 45 -3.02 5.42 -2.53
C ASP A 45 -2.40 4.02 -2.62
N VAL A 46 -1.83 3.69 -3.78
CA VAL A 46 -1.13 2.42 -4.05
C VAL A 46 0.39 2.52 -3.85
N GLY A 47 0.93 3.72 -3.63
CA GLY A 47 2.35 4.01 -3.51
C GLY A 47 2.98 3.60 -2.18
N TRP A 48 2.19 3.22 -1.18
CA TRP A 48 2.67 2.82 0.14
C TRP A 48 1.62 1.98 0.88
N TYR A 49 2.06 1.27 1.92
CA TYR A 49 1.19 0.52 2.81
C TYR A 49 1.84 0.33 4.19
N ILE A 50 1.04 -0.14 5.15
CA ILE A 50 1.52 -0.57 6.46
C ILE A 50 1.61 -2.10 6.47
N ASP A 51 2.81 -2.61 6.70
CA ASP A 51 3.07 -4.03 6.93
C ASP A 51 3.01 -4.29 8.43
N VAL A 52 2.07 -5.13 8.87
CA VAL A 52 1.99 -5.57 10.26
C VAL A 52 2.49 -7.01 10.32
N TRP A 53 3.57 -7.21 11.05
CA TRP A 53 4.14 -8.53 11.31
C TRP A 53 4.65 -8.61 12.73
N ASP A 54 4.30 -9.69 13.45
CA ASP A 54 4.73 -9.94 14.84
C ASP A 54 4.46 -8.76 15.78
N ARG A 55 3.26 -8.17 15.68
CA ARG A 55 2.83 -6.99 16.46
C ARG A 55 3.65 -5.73 16.21
N ARG A 56 4.31 -5.63 15.07
CA ARG A 56 5.04 -4.44 14.63
C ARG A 56 4.45 -3.94 13.32
N ALA A 57 4.00 -2.68 13.34
CA ALA A 57 3.56 -1.98 12.15
C ALA A 57 4.73 -1.18 11.55
N ARG A 58 5.05 -1.43 10.28
CA ARG A 58 6.11 -0.72 9.54
C ARG A 58 5.54 -0.10 8.28
N LEU A 59 5.97 1.11 7.97
CA LEU A 59 5.64 1.78 6.72
C LEU A 59 6.50 1.22 5.59
N VAL A 60 5.87 0.80 4.49
CA VAL A 60 6.52 0.33 3.28
C VAL A 60 6.20 1.27 2.12
N LEU A 61 7.24 1.69 1.41
CA LEU A 61 7.13 2.49 0.19
C LEU A 61 7.21 1.56 -1.02
N VAL A 62 6.26 1.71 -1.94
CA VAL A 62 6.23 0.99 -3.22
C VAL A 62 7.01 1.82 -4.24
N ARG A 63 8.11 1.27 -4.73
CA ARG A 63 8.94 1.86 -5.78
C ARG A 63 8.31 1.67 -7.15
N GLU A 64 8.85 2.37 -8.13
CA GLU A 64 8.60 2.07 -9.54
C GLU A 64 8.95 0.60 -9.82
N GLU A 65 8.23 -0.03 -10.75
CA GLU A 65 8.38 -1.46 -11.11
C GLU A 65 7.92 -2.47 -10.03
N GLY A 66 7.24 -2.01 -8.97
CA GLY A 66 6.68 -2.90 -7.94
C GLY A 66 7.67 -3.35 -6.88
N GLY A 67 8.86 -2.73 -6.81
CA GLY A 67 9.78 -2.93 -5.69
C GLY A 67 9.21 -2.37 -4.38
N HIS A 68 9.72 -2.85 -3.24
CA HIS A 68 9.32 -2.40 -1.92
C HIS A 68 10.54 -2.04 -1.07
N VAL A 69 10.41 -1.02 -0.23
CA VAL A 69 11.42 -0.69 0.79
C VAL A 69 10.73 -0.30 2.08
N TYR A 70 11.21 -0.82 3.21
CA TYR A 70 10.75 -0.32 4.50
C TYR A 70 11.26 1.11 4.70
N ALA A 71 10.37 2.04 4.99
CA ALA A 71 10.70 3.45 5.05
C ALA A 71 11.77 3.74 6.12
N ASP A 72 11.76 3.02 7.24
CA ASP A 72 12.75 3.12 8.30
C ASP A 72 14.15 2.59 7.93
N GLU A 73 14.32 1.88 6.80
CA GLU A 73 15.65 1.46 6.32
C GLU A 73 16.37 2.61 5.60
N VAL A 74 15.62 3.53 5.01
CA VAL A 74 16.14 4.61 4.16
C VAL A 74 15.89 6.00 4.71
N LEU A 75 14.94 6.14 5.65
CA LEU A 75 14.52 7.41 6.23
C LEU A 75 14.55 7.36 7.76
N GLU A 76 14.85 8.51 8.37
CA GLU A 76 14.55 8.81 9.76
C GLU A 76 13.14 9.39 9.82
N LEU A 77 12.23 8.67 10.48
CA LEU A 77 10.82 9.02 10.59
C LEU A 77 10.51 9.52 12.01
N ASP A 78 9.62 10.50 12.12
CA ASP A 78 9.08 10.91 13.42
C ASP A 78 8.24 9.77 14.01
N PRO A 79 8.57 9.27 15.21
CA PRO A 79 7.94 8.07 15.75
C PRO A 79 6.47 8.29 16.14
N GLN A 80 6.11 9.50 16.59
CA GLN A 80 4.72 9.81 16.95
C GLN A 80 3.87 9.88 15.68
N MET A 81 4.36 10.55 14.64
CA MET A 81 3.62 10.64 13.37
C MET A 81 3.51 9.28 12.66
N LEU A 82 4.55 8.44 12.75
CA LEU A 82 4.46 7.06 12.27
C LEU A 82 3.40 6.27 13.04
N HIS A 83 3.35 6.43 14.37
CA HIS A 83 2.32 5.80 15.20
C HIS A 83 0.91 6.25 14.82
N ASP A 84 0.69 7.56 14.66
CA ASP A 84 -0.60 8.13 14.26
C ASP A 84 -1.03 7.60 12.89
N LEU A 85 -0.11 7.57 11.92
CA LEU A 85 -0.34 7.00 10.59
C LEU A 85 -0.73 5.52 10.66
N THR A 86 0.04 4.70 11.39
CA THR A 86 -0.23 3.26 11.50
C THR A 86 -1.54 2.98 12.23
N THR A 87 -1.91 3.77 13.24
CA THR A 87 -3.20 3.69 13.93
C THR A 87 -4.34 4.03 12.98
N GLN A 88 -4.20 5.13 12.22
CA GLN A 88 -5.21 5.51 11.24
C GLN A 88 -5.44 4.40 10.22
N VAL A 89 -4.38 3.87 9.61
CA VAL A 89 -4.51 2.84 8.59
C VAL A 89 -5.00 1.52 9.16
N VAL A 90 -4.42 1.02 10.25
CA VAL A 90 -4.77 -0.33 10.75
C VAL A 90 -6.13 -0.32 11.47
N CYS A 91 -6.34 0.64 12.36
CA CYS A 91 -7.50 0.66 13.25
C CYS A 91 -8.68 1.41 12.64
N ASN A 92 -8.47 2.61 12.11
CA ASN A 92 -9.58 3.46 11.66
C ASN A 92 -10.05 3.11 10.24
N ASP A 93 -9.14 2.93 9.30
CA ASP A 93 -9.48 2.55 7.91
C ASP A 93 -9.98 1.10 7.84
N HIS A 94 -9.31 0.17 8.52
CA HIS A 94 -9.57 -1.28 8.40
C HIS A 94 -10.34 -1.91 9.56
N GLY A 95 -10.58 -1.19 10.67
CA GLY A 95 -11.23 -1.76 11.86
C GLY A 95 -10.45 -2.94 12.46
N SER A 96 -9.13 -2.97 12.26
CA SER A 96 -8.26 -4.08 12.61
C SER A 96 -7.34 -3.75 13.78
N SER A 97 -6.36 -4.62 14.04
CA SER A 97 -5.48 -4.55 15.19
C SER A 97 -4.10 -5.09 14.84
N TRP A 98 -3.08 -4.65 15.59
CA TRP A 98 -1.68 -5.00 15.31
C TRP A 98 -1.32 -6.45 15.59
N ASP A 99 -2.19 -7.24 16.20
CA ASP A 99 -2.02 -8.67 16.43
C ASP A 99 -2.29 -9.53 15.18
N ILE A 100 -2.86 -8.94 14.13
CA ILE A 100 -3.15 -9.63 12.86
C ILE A 100 -2.04 -9.32 11.86
N ASN A 101 -1.27 -10.36 11.51
CA ASN A 101 -0.25 -10.28 10.47
C ASN A 101 -0.89 -10.06 9.10
N ARG A 102 -0.71 -8.87 8.52
CA ARG A 102 -1.35 -8.46 7.28
C ARG A 102 -0.74 -7.16 6.73
N VAL A 103 -0.90 -6.97 5.42
CA VAL A 103 -0.65 -5.70 4.73
C VAL A 103 -1.92 -4.85 4.66
N TYR A 104 -1.81 -3.58 5.06
CA TYR A 104 -2.90 -2.61 5.07
C TYR A 104 -2.57 -1.41 4.16
N TYR A 105 -3.28 -1.30 3.05
CA TYR A 105 -3.24 -0.12 2.19
C TYR A 105 -4.17 0.98 2.74
N PRO A 106 -3.84 2.26 2.58
CA PRO A 106 -4.71 3.35 3.03
C PRO A 106 -6.04 3.33 2.29
N LEU A 107 -7.15 3.55 3.00
CA LEU A 107 -8.49 3.62 2.41
C LEU A 107 -9.09 5.03 2.46
N SER A 108 -8.55 5.90 3.32
CA SER A 108 -9.08 7.26 3.51
C SER A 108 -8.13 8.36 3.05
N ARG A 109 -8.72 9.53 2.79
CA ARG A 109 -7.98 10.77 2.53
C ARG A 109 -7.13 11.19 3.74
N GLU A 110 -7.62 10.96 4.95
CA GLU A 110 -6.91 11.26 6.19
C GLU A 110 -5.58 10.48 6.29
N SER A 111 -5.59 9.18 5.95
CA SER A 111 -4.38 8.37 5.87
C SER A 111 -3.34 8.95 4.90
N VAL A 112 -3.79 9.44 3.74
CA VAL A 112 -2.90 10.08 2.74
C VAL A 112 -2.35 11.41 3.25
N GLU A 113 -3.16 12.20 3.94
CA GLU A 113 -2.71 13.47 4.53
C GLU A 113 -1.67 13.25 5.64
N LEU A 114 -1.88 12.29 6.54
CA LEU A 114 -0.91 11.91 7.58
C LEU A 114 0.40 11.39 6.97
N PHE A 115 0.31 10.58 5.92
CA PHE A 115 1.49 10.10 5.19
C PHE A 115 2.30 11.26 4.60
N HIS A 116 1.66 12.21 3.92
CA HIS A 116 2.35 13.39 3.38
C HIS A 116 3.00 14.24 4.48
N GLN A 117 2.32 14.42 5.62
CA GLN A 117 2.90 15.15 6.75
C GLN A 117 4.13 14.45 7.32
N LEU A 118 4.09 13.11 7.44
CA LEU A 118 5.22 12.30 7.90
C LEU A 118 6.40 12.41 6.93
N MET A 119 6.13 12.22 5.63
CA MET A 119 7.16 12.27 4.58
C MET A 119 7.79 13.66 4.43
N ALA A 120 7.02 14.73 4.64
CA ALA A 120 7.54 16.10 4.62
C ALA A 120 8.57 16.39 5.73
N LYS A 121 8.52 15.64 6.85
CA LYS A 121 9.47 15.76 7.96
C LYS A 121 10.55 14.69 7.95
N ALA A 122 10.40 13.66 7.13
CA ALA A 122 11.35 12.56 7.02
C ALA A 122 12.71 13.07 6.53
N ARG A 123 13.79 12.50 7.09
CA ARG A 123 15.16 12.79 6.67
C ARG A 123 15.77 11.56 6.04
N THR A 124 16.55 11.72 4.97
CA THR A 124 17.30 10.60 4.41
C THR A 124 18.37 10.17 5.41
N LYS A 125 18.45 8.86 5.66
CA LYS A 125 19.57 8.30 6.40
C LYS A 125 20.81 8.48 5.54
N LYS A 126 21.81 9.21 6.05
CA LYS A 126 23.13 9.24 5.42
C LYS A 126 23.72 7.84 5.52
N ASN A 127 23.86 7.17 4.38
CA ASN A 127 24.77 6.04 4.29
C ASN A 127 26.18 6.61 4.39
N ASP A 128 26.73 6.68 5.61
CA ASP A 128 28.17 6.82 5.80
C ASP A 128 28.80 5.49 5.36
N ARG A 129 29.08 5.38 4.06
CA ARG A 129 29.95 4.35 3.47
C ARG A 129 31.22 5.01 2.96
#